data_AF-A0A1M5XSL4-F1
#
_entry.id   AF-A0A1M5XSL4-F1
#
_cell.length_a   1.000
_cell.length_b   1.000
_cell.length_c   1.000
_cell.angle_alpha   90.00
_cell.angle_beta   90.00
_cell.angle_gamma   90.00
#
_symmetry.space_group_name_H-M   'P 1'
#
loop_
_entity.id
_entity.type
_entity.pdbx_description
1 polymer ?
#
loop_
_entity_poly.entity_id
_entity_poly.type
_entity_poly.pdbx_seq_one_letter_code
_entity_poly.pdbx_strand_id
1 'polypeptide(L)'
;VDQLWAEAVMNWRLGESLILTGELLEEAKRQQEGHAEQDPWESIIKEFVERKVPVDWNKKDIATRKLYWSGEFGSIDTETVERDRVCAAEIWVECFNEKVNRLKRSETMRINDILSNLEGWEKQKNPYRYGPYGKVKGGFIRV
;
A
#
# COMPACT_ATOMS: atom_id res chain seq x y z
N VAL A 1 -10.33 20.11 38.46
CA VAL A 1 -10.69 19.27 37.30
C VAL A 1 -11.13 17.92 37.84
N ASP A 2 -12.22 17.91 38.61
CA ASP A 2 -12.67 16.72 39.36
C ASP A 2 -14.17 16.41 39.15
N GLN A 3 -14.93 17.31 38.52
CA GLN A 3 -16.37 17.09 38.31
C GLN A 3 -16.70 16.29 37.05
N LEU A 4 -15.86 16.38 36.01
CA LEU A 4 -16.07 15.62 34.76
C LEU A 4 -15.90 14.10 34.95
N TRP A 5 -15.07 13.69 35.91
CA TRP A 5 -14.87 12.27 36.23
C TRP A 5 -16.01 11.68 37.08
N ALA A 6 -16.69 12.51 37.88
CA ALA A 6 -17.76 12.06 38.75
C ALA A 6 -19.03 11.66 37.96
N GLU A 7 -19.35 12.40 36.88
CA GLU A 7 -20.50 12.08 36.02
C GLU A 7 -20.26 10.81 35.16
N ALA A 8 -19.03 10.63 34.64
CA ALA A 8 -18.67 9.45 33.86
C ALA A 8 -18.74 8.15 34.67
N VAL A 9 -18.37 8.20 35.96
CA VAL A 9 -18.41 7.03 36.86
C VAL A 9 -19.83 6.68 37.31
N MET A 10 -20.72 7.67 37.44
CA MET A 10 -22.12 7.44 37.82
C MET A 10 -22.91 6.76 36.69
N ASN A 11 -22.67 7.11 35.42
CA ASN A 11 -23.30 6.43 34.28
C ASN A 11 -22.78 4.99 34.09
N TRP A 12 -21.52 4.70 34.42
CA TRP A 12 -20.97 3.34 34.37
C TRP A 12 -21.57 2.40 35.44
N ARG A 13 -21.89 2.91 36.63
CA ARG A 13 -22.50 2.12 37.72
C ARG A 13 -23.99 1.83 37.51
N LEU A 14 -24.65 2.53 36.60
CA LEU A 14 -26.09 2.38 36.30
C LEU A 14 -26.40 1.29 35.25
N GLY A 15 -25.38 0.55 34.79
CA GLY A 15 -25.59 -0.63 33.93
C GLY A 15 -25.73 -0.33 32.45
N GLU A 16 -25.42 0.90 32.02
CA GLU A 16 -25.30 1.19 30.59
C GLU A 16 -23.98 0.67 30.04
N SER A 17 -24.09 -0.20 29.04
CA SER A 17 -22.97 -0.80 28.32
C SER A 17 -22.06 0.31 27.75
N LEU A 18 -20.84 0.43 28.30
CA LEU A 18 -19.78 1.30 27.79
C LEU A 18 -19.11 0.72 26.53
N ILE A 19 -19.88 -0.03 25.74
CA ILE A 19 -19.45 -0.59 24.46
C ILE A 19 -19.98 0.38 23.42
N LEU A 20 -19.07 1.10 22.77
CA LEU A 20 -19.35 1.82 21.53
C LEU A 20 -19.94 0.80 20.53
N THR A 21 -21.26 0.77 20.42
CA THR A 21 -21.97 -0.12 19.50
C THR A 21 -21.79 0.38 18.09
N GLY A 22 -21.05 -0.38 17.29
CA GLY A 22 -21.19 -0.60 15.84
C GLY A 22 -21.08 0.61 14.91
N GLU A 23 -21.98 1.58 15.02
CA GLU A 23 -22.21 2.62 14.01
C GLU A 23 -21.28 3.84 14.16
N LEU A 24 -20.81 4.14 15.39
CA LEU A 24 -19.94 5.30 15.64
C LEU A 24 -18.49 5.09 15.18
N LEU A 25 -18.07 3.84 14.99
CA LEU A 25 -16.71 3.48 14.55
C LEU A 25 -16.56 3.67 13.02
N GLU A 26 -17.63 3.44 12.25
CA GLU A 26 -17.65 3.71 10.81
C GLU A 26 -17.63 5.22 10.52
N GLU A 27 -18.37 6.02 11.29
CA GLU A 27 -18.39 7.48 11.09
C GLU A 27 -17.05 8.14 11.51
N ALA A 28 -16.38 7.63 12.55
CA ALA A 28 -15.04 8.11 12.93
C ALA A 28 -13.97 7.79 11.87
N LYS A 29 -14.09 6.65 11.16
CA LYS A 29 -13.25 6.31 10.01
C LYS A 29 -13.52 7.23 8.81
N ARG A 30 -14.80 7.46 8.51
CA ARG A 30 -15.26 8.34 7.42
C ARG A 30 -14.77 9.78 7.57
N GLN A 31 -14.77 10.31 8.79
CA GLN A 31 -14.33 11.67 9.09
C GLN A 31 -12.79 11.83 9.01
N GLN A 32 -12.01 10.74 9.15
CA GLN A 32 -10.57 10.76 8.84
C GLN A 32 -10.29 10.70 7.33
N GLU A 33 -11.14 10.03 6.55
CA GLU A 33 -10.97 9.84 5.11
C GLU A 33 -11.27 11.11 4.30
N GLY A 34 -12.20 11.97 4.75
CA GLY A 34 -12.64 13.17 4.03
C GLY A 34 -11.67 14.37 4.06
N HIS A 35 -10.68 14.36 4.96
CA HIS A 35 -9.65 15.39 5.10
C HIS A 35 -8.23 14.81 5.04
N ALA A 36 -8.05 13.64 4.43
CA ALA A 36 -6.72 13.16 4.11
C ALA A 36 -6.20 13.97 2.92
N GLU A 37 -5.29 14.90 3.20
CA GLU A 37 -4.43 15.52 2.19
C GLU A 37 -3.88 14.38 1.30
N GLN A 38 -4.27 14.34 0.02
CA GLN A 38 -3.90 13.25 -0.89
C GLN A 38 -2.39 13.04 -0.81
N ASP A 39 -2.00 11.81 -0.50
CA ASP A 39 -0.60 11.50 -0.34
C ASP A 39 0.12 11.81 -1.67
N PRO A 40 1.16 12.66 -1.69
CA PRO A 40 1.85 12.99 -2.95
C PRO A 40 2.37 11.76 -3.70
N TRP A 41 2.58 10.63 -3.01
CA TRP A 41 3.03 9.38 -3.61
C TRP A 41 1.90 8.60 -4.27
N GLU A 42 0.63 8.90 -3.98
CA GLU A 42 -0.51 8.17 -4.52
C GLU A 42 -0.55 8.25 -6.05
N SER A 43 -0.47 9.45 -6.61
CA SER A 43 -0.42 9.67 -8.05
C SER A 43 0.76 8.94 -8.71
N ILE A 44 1.96 9.07 -8.12
CA ILE A 44 3.20 8.46 -8.61
C ILE A 44 3.11 6.94 -8.61
N ILE A 45 2.62 6.35 -7.51
CA ILE A 45 2.48 4.90 -7.36
C ILE A 45 1.41 4.38 -8.32
N LYS A 46 0.28 5.08 -8.45
CA LYS A 46 -0.80 4.72 -9.38
C LYS A 46 -0.28 4.63 -10.82
N GLU A 47 0.38 5.67 -11.30
CA GLU A 47 0.99 5.66 -12.63
C GLU A 47 2.01 4.52 -12.79
N PHE A 48 2.81 4.24 -11.76
CA PHE A 48 3.80 3.17 -11.81
C PHE A 48 3.21 1.76 -11.87
N VAL A 49 2.09 1.50 -11.17
CA VAL A 49 1.42 0.19 -11.18
C VAL A 49 0.61 -0.06 -12.45
N GLU A 50 0.12 1.01 -13.08
CA GLU A 50 -0.62 0.94 -14.35
C GLU A 50 0.32 0.74 -15.56
N ARG A 51 1.59 1.12 -15.46
CA ARG A 51 2.58 0.91 -16.53
C ARG A 51 2.80 -0.57 -16.82
N LYS A 52 2.64 -0.93 -18.11
CA LYS A 52 2.86 -2.30 -18.61
C LYS A 52 4.33 -2.72 -18.48
N VAL A 53 4.51 -4.01 -18.25
CA VAL A 53 5.82 -4.65 -18.08
C VAL A 53 5.97 -5.81 -19.07
N PRO A 54 7.20 -6.19 -19.47
CA PRO A 54 7.42 -7.36 -20.33
C PRO A 54 6.87 -8.66 -19.72
N VAL A 55 6.48 -9.64 -20.56
CA VAL A 55 5.90 -10.94 -20.14
C VAL A 55 6.71 -11.64 -19.03
N ASP A 56 8.05 -11.64 -19.14
CA ASP A 56 8.94 -12.29 -18.17
C ASP A 56 9.37 -11.38 -16.99
N TRP A 57 8.59 -10.35 -16.65
CA TRP A 57 8.95 -9.38 -15.61
C TRP A 57 9.39 -10.01 -14.29
N ASN A 58 8.66 -11.02 -13.83
CA ASN A 58 8.93 -11.73 -12.57
C ASN A 58 10.23 -12.55 -12.57
N LYS A 59 10.81 -12.85 -13.75
CA LYS A 59 12.09 -13.55 -13.88
C LYS A 59 13.29 -12.60 -14.00
N LYS A 60 13.06 -11.33 -14.31
CA LYS A 60 14.11 -10.31 -14.46
C LYS A 60 14.67 -9.90 -13.10
N ASP A 61 15.98 -9.66 -13.06
CA ASP A 61 16.67 -9.13 -11.90
C ASP A 61 16.46 -7.61 -11.76
N ILE A 62 16.85 -7.06 -10.62
CA ILE A 62 16.66 -5.63 -10.31
C ILE A 62 17.39 -4.74 -11.32
N ALA A 63 18.57 -5.14 -11.78
CA ALA A 63 19.36 -4.36 -12.74
C ALA A 63 18.65 -4.24 -14.10
N THR A 64 18.16 -5.36 -14.65
CA THR A 64 17.40 -5.35 -15.91
C THR A 64 16.11 -4.55 -15.80
N ARG A 65 15.42 -4.64 -14.66
CA ARG A 65 14.20 -3.84 -14.42
C ARG A 65 14.48 -2.35 -14.37
N LYS A 66 15.54 -1.91 -13.70
CA LYS A 66 15.94 -0.49 -13.68
C LYS A 66 16.28 0.04 -15.06
N LEU A 67 16.95 -0.76 -15.89
CA LEU A 67 17.27 -0.41 -17.27
C LEU A 67 16.02 -0.26 -18.16
N TYR A 68 14.98 -1.06 -17.91
CA TYR A 68 13.69 -0.90 -18.57
C TYR A 68 13.07 0.47 -18.23
N TRP A 69 13.12 0.88 -16.96
CA TRP A 69 12.58 2.16 -16.52
C TRP A 69 13.39 3.38 -16.98
N SER A 70 14.69 3.24 -17.28
CA SER A 70 15.53 4.34 -17.79
C SER A 70 15.30 4.67 -19.27
N GLY A 71 14.45 3.90 -19.97
CA GLY A 71 14.08 4.16 -21.36
C GLY A 71 15.00 3.56 -22.42
N GLU A 72 16.14 2.98 -22.03
CA GLU A 72 17.08 2.32 -22.97
C GLU A 72 16.51 1.01 -23.54
N PHE A 73 15.59 0.36 -22.82
CA PHE A 73 14.87 -0.84 -23.27
C PHE A 73 13.43 -0.56 -23.73
N GLY A 74 12.94 0.68 -23.61
CA GLY A 74 11.57 1.06 -23.96
C GLY A 74 11.29 1.08 -25.48
N SER A 75 12.34 0.98 -26.30
CA SER A 75 12.27 0.91 -27.77
C SER A 75 12.39 -0.50 -28.34
N ILE A 76 12.58 -1.52 -27.49
CA ILE A 76 12.62 -2.90 -27.96
C ILE A 76 11.18 -3.39 -28.05
N ASP A 77 10.82 -3.87 -29.24
CA ASP A 77 9.54 -4.43 -29.69
C ASP A 77 9.15 -5.70 -28.90
N THR A 78 9.13 -5.56 -27.57
CA THR A 78 8.87 -6.63 -26.61
C THR A 78 7.41 -6.57 -26.24
N GLU A 79 6.74 -7.71 -26.34
CA GLU A 79 5.36 -7.84 -25.89
C GLU A 79 5.24 -7.41 -24.41
N THR A 80 4.37 -6.42 -24.17
CA THR A 80 4.12 -5.90 -22.84
C THR A 80 2.75 -6.36 -22.36
N VAL A 81 2.71 -6.77 -21.09
CA VAL A 81 1.52 -7.24 -20.40
C VAL A 81 1.24 -6.35 -19.20
N GLU A 82 0.01 -6.44 -18.72
CA GLU A 82 -0.36 -5.85 -17.45
C GLU A 82 0.39 -6.53 -16.30
N ARG A 83 0.79 -5.74 -15.30
CA ARG A 83 1.47 -6.28 -14.13
C ARG A 83 0.48 -7.10 -13.29
N ASP A 84 0.91 -8.28 -12.88
CA ASP A 84 0.10 -9.23 -12.12
C ASP A 84 0.26 -9.07 -10.59
N ARG A 85 1.39 -8.55 -10.13
CA ARG A 85 1.73 -8.42 -8.70
C ARG A 85 2.68 -7.26 -8.44
N VAL A 86 2.59 -6.65 -7.26
CA VAL A 86 3.50 -5.58 -6.82
C VAL A 86 3.72 -5.61 -5.30
N CYS A 87 4.88 -5.17 -4.83
CA CYS A 87 5.16 -5.03 -3.40
C CYS A 87 5.81 -3.68 -3.09
N ALA A 88 5.80 -3.30 -1.81
CA ALA A 88 6.38 -2.04 -1.37
C ALA A 88 7.88 -1.91 -1.71
N ALA A 89 8.64 -3.01 -1.67
CA ALA A 89 10.06 -3.00 -2.04
C ALA A 89 10.28 -2.71 -3.53
N GLU A 90 9.42 -3.24 -4.40
CA GLU A 90 9.45 -2.97 -5.84
C GLU A 90 9.22 -1.48 -6.11
N ILE A 91 8.17 -0.90 -5.52
CA ILE A 91 7.87 0.53 -5.65
C ILE A 91 9.03 1.38 -5.11
N TRP A 92 9.56 1.05 -3.94
CA TRP A 92 10.67 1.78 -3.35
C TRP A 92 11.92 1.82 -4.25
N VAL A 93 12.28 0.68 -4.81
CA VAL A 93 13.54 0.52 -5.56
C VAL A 93 13.41 0.96 -7.01
N GLU A 94 12.25 0.76 -7.63
CA GLU A 94 12.04 0.96 -9.06
C GLU A 94 11.28 2.25 -9.36
N CYS A 95 10.27 2.61 -8.56
CA CYS A 95 9.51 3.84 -8.74
C CYS A 95 10.24 5.05 -8.15
N PHE A 96 10.71 4.94 -6.91
CA PHE A 96 11.44 6.03 -6.22
C PHE A 96 12.96 6.00 -6.46
N ASN A 97 13.45 4.99 -7.17
CA ASN A 97 14.87 4.74 -7.44
C ASN A 97 15.76 4.74 -6.17
N GLU A 98 15.20 4.36 -5.02
CA GLU A 98 15.93 4.33 -3.75
C GLU A 98 16.59 2.97 -3.48
N LYS A 99 17.46 2.95 -2.49
CA LYS A 99 18.12 1.70 -2.07
C LYS A 99 17.22 0.90 -1.13
N VAL A 100 17.15 -0.41 -1.34
CA VAL A 100 16.33 -1.33 -0.51
C VAL A 100 16.69 -1.27 0.98
N ASN A 101 17.97 -1.04 1.32
CA ASN A 101 18.42 -0.94 2.70
C ASN A 101 17.94 0.35 3.41
N ARG A 102 17.41 1.32 2.68
CA ARG A 102 16.80 2.54 3.22
C ARG A 102 15.29 2.42 3.41
N LEU A 103 14.68 1.32 2.96
CA LEU A 103 13.26 1.07 3.15
C LEU A 103 12.99 0.80 4.62
N LYS A 104 12.29 1.72 5.30
CA LYS A 104 11.87 1.52 6.69
C LYS A 104 10.41 1.07 6.71
N ARG A 105 9.97 0.73 7.92
CA ARG A 105 8.59 0.31 8.19
C ARG A 105 7.59 1.43 7.86
N SER A 106 7.95 2.69 8.10
CA SER A 106 7.11 3.86 7.79
C SER A 106 6.76 3.94 6.31
N GLU A 107 7.76 3.86 5.43
CA GLU A 107 7.53 3.96 3.99
C GLU A 107 6.82 2.70 3.47
N THR A 108 7.14 1.54 4.04
CA THR A 108 6.44 0.28 3.72
C THR A 108 4.94 0.37 4.05
N MET A 109 4.58 0.90 5.21
CA MET A 109 3.16 1.07 5.60
C MET A 109 2.48 2.08 4.67
N ARG A 110 3.09 3.26 4.46
CA ARG A 110 2.58 4.29 3.55
C ARG A 110 2.30 3.75 2.15
N ILE A 111 3.27 3.03 1.55
CA ILE A 111 3.10 2.42 0.23
C ILE A 111 1.97 1.38 0.24
N ASN A 112 1.89 0.53 1.26
CA ASN A 112 0.84 -0.47 1.33
C ASN A 112 -0.55 0.13 1.56
N ASP A 113 -0.65 1.25 2.28
CA ASP A 113 -1.91 1.95 2.51
C ASP A 113 -2.40 2.55 1.19
N ILE A 114 -1.51 3.20 0.43
CA ILE A 114 -1.78 3.68 -0.94
C ILE A 114 -2.25 2.53 -1.83
N LEU A 115 -1.50 1.41 -1.88
CA LEU A 115 -1.86 0.24 -2.70
C LEU A 115 -3.20 -0.38 -2.30
N SER A 116 -3.60 -0.28 -1.02
CA SER A 116 -4.89 -0.80 -0.54
C SER A 116 -6.08 0.03 -1.04
N ASN A 117 -5.85 1.29 -1.39
CA ASN A 117 -6.86 2.20 -1.91
C ASN A 117 -6.96 2.19 -3.44
N LEU A 118 -6.03 1.51 -4.13
CA LEU A 118 -6.07 1.40 -5.59
C LEU A 118 -7.06 0.33 -6.03
N GLU A 119 -7.93 0.71 -6.98
CA GLU A 119 -8.86 -0.22 -7.61
C GLU A 119 -8.11 -1.31 -8.40
N GLY A 120 -8.62 -2.54 -8.37
CA GLY A 120 -8.03 -3.68 -9.08
C GLY A 120 -6.82 -4.32 -8.40
N TRP A 121 -6.44 -3.89 -7.19
CA TRP A 121 -5.36 -4.48 -6.40
C TRP A 121 -5.88 -5.08 -5.10
N GLU A 122 -5.53 -6.34 -4.83
CA GLU A 122 -5.89 -7.04 -3.59
C GLU A 122 -4.66 -7.45 -2.79
N LYS A 123 -4.69 -7.14 -1.50
CA LYS A 123 -3.62 -7.49 -0.56
C LYS A 123 -3.58 -8.99 -0.29
N GLN A 124 -2.42 -9.60 -0.53
CA GLN A 124 -2.20 -11.00 -0.24
C GLN A 124 -2.01 -11.25 1.26
N LYS A 125 -2.87 -12.12 1.82
CA LYS A 125 -2.82 -12.56 3.22
C LYS A 125 -1.58 -13.42 3.50
N ASN A 126 -1.24 -14.29 2.56
CA ASN A 126 -0.12 -15.22 2.67
C ASN A 126 1.14 -14.65 2.01
N PRO A 127 2.34 -14.99 2.51
CA PRO A 127 3.58 -14.61 1.83
C PRO A 127 3.60 -15.14 0.39
N TYR A 128 3.82 -14.22 -0.55
CA TYR A 128 3.82 -14.53 -1.98
C TYR A 128 5.12 -14.05 -2.62
N ARG A 129 5.51 -14.61 -3.78
CA ARG A 129 6.77 -14.26 -4.44
C ARG A 129 6.60 -13.07 -5.38
N TYR A 130 7.42 -12.03 -5.20
CA TYR A 130 7.46 -10.81 -5.99
C TYR A 130 8.82 -10.69 -6.70
N GLY A 131 8.99 -11.46 -7.77
CA GLY A 131 10.22 -11.51 -8.58
C GLY A 131 11.52 -11.54 -7.75
N PRO A 132 12.45 -10.59 -7.98
CA PRO A 132 13.75 -10.55 -7.32
C PRO A 132 13.68 -10.16 -5.83
N TYR A 133 12.55 -9.62 -5.36
CA TYR A 133 12.35 -9.25 -3.94
C TYR A 133 11.97 -10.44 -3.05
N GLY A 134 11.85 -11.64 -3.63
CA GLY A 134 11.61 -12.86 -2.88
C GLY A 134 10.19 -12.99 -2.35
N LYS A 135 10.03 -13.73 -1.24
CA LYS A 135 8.72 -13.93 -0.60
C LYS A 135 8.42 -12.78 0.34
N VAL A 136 7.36 -12.02 0.06
CA VAL A 136 6.94 -10.85 0.84
C VAL A 136 5.55 -11.09 1.42
N LYS A 137 5.35 -10.73 2.70
CA LYS A 137 4.04 -10.71 3.34
C LYS A 137 3.39 -9.34 3.11
N GLY A 138 2.13 -9.31 2.68
CA GLY A 138 1.37 -8.07 2.51
C GLY A 138 1.69 -7.30 1.22
N GLY A 139 2.20 -7.97 0.18
CA GLY A 139 2.18 -7.41 -1.17
C GLY A 139 0.79 -7.56 -1.82
N PHE A 140 0.65 -7.10 -3.06
CA PHE A 140 -0.62 -6.97 -3.76
C PHE A 140 -0.60 -7.74 -5.07
N ILE A 141 -1.73 -8.35 -5.43
CA ILE A 141 -1.97 -8.96 -6.74
C ILE A 141 -3.07 -8.20 -7.45
N ARG A 142 -3.02 -8.23 -8.78
CA ARG A 142 -4.09 -7.68 -9.60
C ARG A 142 -5.28 -8.64 -9.64
N VAL A 143 -6.50 -8.11 -9.53
CA VAL A 143 -7.78 -8.85 -9.57
C VAL A 143 -8.49 -8.62 -10.89
#